data_AF-A0A521UGP0-F1
#
_entry.id   AF-A0A521UGP0-F1
#
_cell.length_a   1.000
_cell.length_b   1.000
_cell.length_c   1.000
_cell.angle_alpha   90.00
_cell.angle_beta   90.00
_cell.angle_gamma   90.00
#
_symmetry.space_group_name_H-M   'P 1'
#
loop_
_entity.id
_entity.type
_entity.pdbx_description
1 polymer ?
#
loop_
_entity_poly.entity_id
_entity_poly.type
_entity_poly.pdbx_seq_one_letter_code
_entity_poly.pdbx_strand_id
1 'polypeptide(L)' 'MDSSAAFRYAFFANASLLCEEQAWVARLAGDRAAAHAAEAVADRLWSRAEAARASRTRGVA' A
#
# COMPACT_ATOMS: atom_id res chain seq x y z
N MET A 1 2.35 11.81 -20.51
CA MET A 1 2.20 11.54 -19.06
C MET A 1 1.83 10.06 -18.94
N ASP A 2 2.67 9.21 -18.34
CA ASP A 2 2.34 7.78 -18.21
C ASP A 2 1.25 7.59 -17.15
N SER A 3 -0.02 7.63 -17.61
CA SER A 3 -1.22 7.51 -16.77
C SER A 3 -1.24 6.21 -15.96
N SER A 4 -0.50 5.19 -16.43
CA SER A 4 -0.40 3.90 -15.78
C SER A 4 0.36 3.97 -14.45
N ALA A 5 1.43 4.77 -14.36
CA ALA A 5 2.20 4.90 -13.13
C ALA A 5 1.43 5.64 -12.03
N ALA A 6 0.73 6.72 -12.40
CA ALA A 6 -0.12 7.47 -11.47
C ALA A 6 -1.30 6.64 -10.95
N PHE A 7 -1.95 5.88 -11.85
CA PHE A 7 -3.01 4.95 -11.45
C PHE A 7 -2.51 3.87 -10.50
N ARG A 8 -1.39 3.20 -10.84
CA ARG A 8 -0.80 2.15 -9.98
C ARG A 8 -0.42 2.68 -8.60
N TYR A 9 0.17 3.88 -8.53
CA TYR A 9 0.46 4.52 -7.25
C TYR A 9 -0.80 4.68 -6.41
N ALA A 10 -1.84 5.34 -6.95
CA ALA A 10 -3.08 5.59 -6.23
C ALA A 10 -3.78 4.30 -5.81
N PHE A 11 -3.77 3.28 -6.67
CA PHE A 11 -4.34 1.97 -6.38
C PHE A 11 -3.64 1.30 -5.19
N PHE A 12 -2.30 1.17 -5.24
CA PHE A 12 -1.56 0.49 -4.19
C PHE A 12 -1.52 1.29 -2.87
N ALA A 13 -1.46 2.62 -2.93
CA ALA A 13 -1.51 3.48 -1.74
C ALA A 13 -2.85 3.34 -1.01
N ASN A 14 -3.97 3.40 -1.73
CA ASN A 14 -5.30 3.20 -1.12
C ASN A 14 -5.47 1.79 -0.56
N ALA A 15 -4.96 0.76 -1.26
CA ALA A 15 -4.99 -0.61 -0.76
C ALA A 15 -4.15 -0.78 0.53
N SER A 16 -2.99 -0.11 0.63
CA SER A 16 -2.18 -0.07 1.86
C SER A 16 -2.98 0.47 3.04
N LEU A 17 -3.61 1.65 2.86
CA LEU A 17 -4.43 2.29 3.88
C LEU A 17 -5.58 1.39 4.34
N LEU A 18 -6.27 0.72 3.41
CA LEU A 18 -7.33 -0.23 3.78
C LEU A 18 -6.80 -1.38 4.65
N CYS A 19 -5.60 -1.90 4.37
CA CYS A 19 -4.97 -2.93 5.19
C CYS A 19 -4.55 -2.41 6.58
N GLU A 20 -4.10 -1.16 6.69
CA GLU A 20 -3.81 -0.51 7.97
C GLU A 20 -5.06 -0.41 8.85
N GLU A 21 -6.20 -0.01 8.25
CA GLU A 21 -7.49 0.04 8.96
C GLU A 21 -7.94 -1.35 9.41
N GLN A 22 -7.75 -2.38 8.58
CA GLN A 22 -8.04 -3.76 8.97
C GLN A 22 -7.13 -4.24 10.12
N ALA A 23 -5.85 -3.86 10.11
CA ALA A 23 -4.93 -4.18 11.20
C ALA A 23 -5.38 -3.52 12.51
N TRP A 24 -5.86 -2.28 12.45
CA TRP A 24 -6.42 -1.58 13.60
C TRP A 24 -7.67 -2.27 14.14
N VAL A 25 -8.63 -2.65 13.28
CA VAL A 25 -9.83 -3.39 13.69
C VAL A 25 -9.46 -4.72 14.34
N ALA A 26 -8.51 -5.47 13.75
CA ALA A 26 -8.04 -6.74 14.31
C ALA A 26 -7.41 -6.57 15.71
N ARG A 27 -6.65 -5.49 15.93
CA ARG A 27 -6.13 -5.16 17.27
C ARG A 27 -7.23 -4.91 18.29
N LEU A 28 -8.27 -4.16 17.92
CA LEU A 28 -9.41 -3.90 18.79
C LEU A 28 -10.16 -5.19 19.15
N ALA A 29 -10.24 -6.14 18.21
CA ALA A 29 -10.82 -7.45 18.43
C ALA A 29 -9.90 -8.39 19.26
N GLY A 30 -8.67 -7.99 19.56
CA GLY A 30 -7.68 -8.81 20.28
C GLY A 30 -6.95 -9.83 19.41
N ASP A 31 -7.19 -9.86 18.09
CA ASP A 31 -6.52 -10.77 17.15
C ASP A 31 -5.20 -10.16 16.65
N ARG A 32 -4.13 -10.40 17.42
CA ARG A 32 -2.78 -9.91 17.09
C ARG A 32 -2.20 -10.55 15.84
N ALA A 33 -2.55 -11.81 15.54
CA ALA A 33 -2.01 -12.52 14.39
C ALA A 33 -2.57 -11.94 13.09
N ALA A 34 -3.88 -11.71 13.03
CA ALA A 34 -4.53 -11.04 11.91
C ALA A 34 -4.03 -9.60 11.75
N ALA A 35 -3.85 -8.87 12.85
CA ALA A 35 -3.29 -7.52 12.79
C ALA A 35 -1.91 -7.47 12.12
N HIS A 36 -0.97 -8.31 12.58
CA HIS A 36 0.37 -8.36 12.00
C HIS A 36 0.37 -8.83 10.54
N ALA A 37 -0.51 -9.76 10.18
CA ALA A 37 -0.66 -10.19 8.80
C ALA A 37 -1.13 -9.04 7.89
N ALA A 38 -2.11 -8.24 8.34
CA ALA A 38 -2.61 -7.08 7.62
C ALA A 38 -1.54 -5.97 7.48
N GLU A 39 -0.76 -5.70 8.53
CA GLU A 39 0.37 -4.76 8.46
C GLU A 39 1.42 -5.20 7.44
N ALA A 40 1.80 -6.48 7.46
CA ALA A 40 2.78 -7.01 6.52
C ALA A 40 2.28 -6.97 5.06
N VAL A 41 0.96 -6.93 4.84
CA VAL A 41 0.37 -6.69 3.52
C VAL A 41 0.39 -5.21 3.16
N ALA A 42 0.04 -4.32 4.10
CA ALA A 42 0.12 -2.88 3.94
C ALA A 42 1.53 -2.44 3.51
N ASP A 43 2.57 -2.86 4.23
CA ASP A 43 3.96 -2.52 3.93
C ASP A 43 4.39 -2.92 2.51
N ARG A 44 3.93 -4.09 2.06
CA ARG A 44 4.20 -4.59 0.70
C ARG A 44 3.47 -3.77 -0.36
N LEU A 45 2.23 -3.36 -0.10
CA LEU A 45 1.46 -2.50 -0.99
C LEU A 45 2.05 -1.10 -1.07
N TRP A 46 2.44 -0.52 0.06
CA TRP A 46 3.14 0.76 0.10
C TRP A 46 4.45 0.73 -0.69
N SER A 47 5.26 -0.32 -0.52
CA SER A 47 6.49 -0.51 -1.28
C SER A 47 6.24 -0.56 -2.80
N ARG A 48 5.13 -1.17 -3.24
CA ARG A 48 4.71 -1.18 -4.65
C ARG A 48 4.23 0.19 -5.12
N ALA A 49 3.52 0.94 -4.28
CA ALA A 49 3.12 2.31 -4.60
C ALA A 49 4.36 3.17 -4.85
N GLU A 50 5.32 3.17 -3.93
CA GLU A 50 6.56 3.93 -4.05
C GLU A 50 7.39 3.52 -5.28
N ALA A 51 7.44 2.23 -5.62
CA ALA A 51 8.08 1.76 -6.84
C ALA A 51 7.40 2.33 -8.11
N ALA A 52 6.06 2.39 -8.14
CA ALA A 52 5.31 3.00 -9.25
C ALA A 52 5.53 4.51 -9.33
N ARG A 53 5.66 5.20 -8.19
CA ARG A 53 5.98 6.63 -8.12
C ARG A 53 7.38 6.91 -8.67
N ALA A 54 8.36 6.09 -8.31
CA ALA A 54 9.74 6.21 -8.75
C ALA A 54 9.94 5.88 -10.24
N SER A 55 9.14 4.97 -10.83
CA SER A 55 9.24 4.69 -12.27
C SER A 55 8.77 5.87 -13.13
N ARG A 56 7.81 6.67 -12.64
CA ARG A 56 7.39 7.92 -13.28
C ARG A 56 8.53 8.94 -13.36
N THR A 57 9.34 9.08 -12.32
CA THR A 57 10.41 10.10 -12.30
C THR A 57 11.58 9.74 -13.22
N ARG A 58 11.84 8.44 -13.45
CA ARG A 58 12.90 7.97 -14.36
C ARG A 58 12.53 8.05 -15.84
N GLY A 59 11.25 7.95 -16.20
CA GLY A 59 10.80 8.05 -17.59
C GLY A 59 10.62 9.48 -18.12
N VAL A 60 10.95 10.50 -17.31
CA VAL A 60 10.85 11.93 -17.66
C VAL A 60 12.24 12.59 -17.79
N ALA A 61 13.30 11.89 -17.37
CA ALA A 61 14.69 12.30 -17.58
C ALA A 61 15.22 11.76 -18.92
#